data_AF-A0A0Q4KC14-F1
#
_entry.id   AF-A0A0Q4KC14-F1
#
_cell.length_a   1.000
_cell.length_b   1.000
_cell.length_c   1.000
_cell.angle_alpha   90.00
_cell.angle_beta   90.00
_cell.angle_gamma   90.00
#
_symmetry.space_group_name_H-M   'P 1'
#
loop_
_entity.id
_entity.type
_entity.pdbx_description
1 polymer ?
#
loop_
_entity_poly.entity_id
_entity_poly.type
_entity_poly.pdbx_seq_one_letter_code
_entity_poly.pdbx_strand_id
1 'polypeptide(L)'
;MSREPDPEPDEPATIHVGQDAAGHWLVQDSGHRLEGRFVSRDAAIGYARGECRMHHATLCMATAPLVPCVSFAPLTDDERVAA
;
A
#
# COMPACT_ATOMS: atom_id res chain seq x y z
N MET A 1 0.54 -11.37 -39.00
CA MET A 1 0.88 -10.25 -38.10
C MET A 1 0.09 -10.48 -36.82
N SER A 2 0.70 -11.13 -35.83
CA SER A 2 0.07 -11.40 -34.54
C SER A 2 -0.15 -10.07 -33.83
N ARG A 3 -1.39 -9.79 -33.43
CA ARG A 3 -1.73 -8.62 -32.63
C ARG A 3 -1.13 -8.85 -31.24
N GLU A 4 -0.06 -8.13 -30.90
CA GLU A 4 0.38 -8.02 -29.51
C GLU A 4 -0.84 -7.61 -28.67
N PRO A 5 -1.10 -8.26 -27.52
CA PRO A 5 -2.22 -7.86 -26.68
C PRO A 5 -1.99 -6.39 -26.29
N ASP A 6 -3.00 -5.56 -26.55
CA ASP A 6 -3.09 -4.21 -26.01
C ASP A 6 -2.81 -4.33 -24.50
N PRO A 7 -1.91 -3.53 -23.90
CA PRO A 7 -1.75 -3.56 -22.45
C PRO A 7 -3.14 -3.29 -21.87
N GLU A 8 -3.71 -4.25 -21.14
CA GLU A 8 -4.97 -4.05 -20.44
C GLU A 8 -4.86 -2.71 -19.71
N PRO A 9 -5.84 -1.80 -19.87
CA PRO A 9 -5.79 -0.54 -19.15
C PRO A 9 -5.60 -0.88 -17.68
N ASP A 10 -4.49 -0.43 -17.07
CA ASP A 10 -4.20 -0.62 -15.65
C ASP A 10 -5.50 -0.32 -14.90
N GLU A 11 -6.15 -1.37 -14.38
CA GLU A 11 -7.40 -1.18 -13.66
C GLU A 11 -7.13 -0.15 -12.56
N PRO A 12 -8.02 0.83 -12.35
CA PRO A 12 -7.76 1.90 -11.41
C PRO A 12 -7.42 1.30 -10.05
N ALA A 13 -6.16 1.50 -9.61
CA ALA A 13 -5.66 0.84 -8.41
C ALA A 13 -6.54 1.20 -7.20
N THR A 14 -6.77 0.24 -6.32
CA THR A 14 -7.48 0.51 -5.06
C THR A 14 -6.48 0.65 -3.93
N ILE A 15 -6.50 1.80 -3.27
CA ILE A 15 -5.68 2.07 -2.10
C ILE A 15 -6.49 1.75 -0.85
N HIS A 16 -6.05 0.73 -0.13
CA HIS A 16 -6.62 0.29 1.12
C HIS A 16 -6.00 1.05 2.29
N VAL A 17 -6.84 1.50 3.21
CA VAL A 17 -6.44 2.11 4.48
C VAL A 17 -7.07 1.34 5.62
N GLY A 18 -6.26 0.83 6.54
CA GLY A 18 -6.72 0.00 7.66
C GLY A 18 -5.68 -0.12 8.75
N GLN A 19 -6.03 -0.74 9.87
CA GLN A 19 -5.06 -1.04 10.91
C GLN A 19 -4.39 -2.39 10.67
N ASP A 20 -3.14 -2.54 11.06
CA ASP A 20 -2.50 -3.85 11.22
C ASP A 20 -2.89 -4.52 12.54
N ALA A 21 -2.46 -5.76 12.74
CA ALA A 21 -2.70 -6.50 13.98
C ALA A 21 -2.06 -5.86 15.23
N ALA A 22 -1.08 -4.98 15.04
CA ALA A 22 -0.41 -4.25 16.11
C ALA A 22 -1.03 -2.85 16.36
N GLY A 23 -2.09 -2.49 15.63
CA GLY A 23 -2.83 -1.23 15.78
C GLY A 23 -2.29 -0.05 14.97
N HIS A 24 -1.25 -0.23 14.15
CA HIS A 24 -0.73 0.84 13.29
C HIS A 24 -1.57 0.99 12.05
N TRP A 25 -1.64 2.19 11.50
CA TRP A 25 -2.37 2.43 10.27
C TRP A 25 -1.49 2.11 9.07
N LEU A 26 -1.98 1.25 8.18
CA LEU A 26 -1.35 0.92 6.91
C LEU A 26 -2.12 1.54 5.75
N VAL A 27 -1.38 1.93 4.73
CA VAL A 27 -1.87 2.30 3.40
C VAL A 27 -1.18 1.38 2.41
N GLN A 28 -1.95 0.64 1.62
CA GLN A 28 -1.44 -0.31 0.63
C GLN A 28 -2.27 -0.22 -0.65
N ASP A 29 -1.65 -0.33 -1.82
CA ASP A 29 -2.40 -0.53 -3.06
C ASP A 29 -2.76 -2.01 -3.28
N SER A 30 -3.74 -2.27 -4.14
CA SER A 30 -4.15 -3.63 -4.51
C SER A 30 -3.05 -4.43 -5.22
N GLY A 31 -2.05 -3.76 -5.79
CA GLY A 31 -0.90 -4.37 -6.45
C GLY A 31 0.30 -4.60 -5.53
N HIS A 32 0.23 -4.21 -4.26
CA HIS A 32 1.36 -4.25 -3.30
C HIS A 32 2.63 -3.54 -3.79
N ARG A 33 2.49 -2.55 -4.67
CA ARG A 33 3.57 -1.69 -5.19
C ARG A 33 3.85 -0.50 -4.29
N LEU A 34 2.89 -0.15 -3.44
CA LEU A 34 2.96 0.96 -2.50
C LEU A 34 2.55 0.47 -1.13
N GLU A 35 3.36 0.84 -0.13
CA GLU A 35 3.05 0.61 1.27
C GLU A 35 3.55 1.77 2.13
N GLY A 36 2.72 2.22 3.06
CA GLY A 36 3.10 3.19 4.07
C GLY A 36 2.51 2.84 5.44
N ARG A 37 3.30 2.99 6.50
CA ARG A 37 2.86 2.82 7.89
C ARG A 37 2.80 4.18 8.59
N PHE A 38 1.68 4.40 9.27
CA PHE A 38 1.33 5.67 9.89
C PHE A 38 0.93 5.46 11.35
N VAL A 39 1.28 6.46 12.16
CA VAL A 39 0.94 6.48 13.59
C VAL A 39 -0.52 6.85 13.86
N SER A 40 -1.22 7.45 12.88
CA SER A 40 -2.60 7.89 13.03
C SER A 40 -3.43 7.68 11.77
N ARG A 41 -4.75 7.54 11.98
CA ARG A 41 -5.75 7.38 10.93
C ARG A 41 -5.75 8.55 9.94
N ASP A 42 -5.72 9.77 10.47
CA ASP A 42 -5.81 10.98 9.64
C ASP A 42 -4.58 11.16 8.76
N ALA A 43 -3.39 10.82 9.27
CA ALA A 43 -2.18 10.81 8.47
C ALA A 43 -2.26 9.78 7.32
N ALA A 44 -2.73 8.56 7.63
CA ALA A 44 -2.91 7.51 6.64
C ALA A 44 -3.93 7.91 5.55
N ILE A 45 -5.08 8.46 5.94
CA ILE A 45 -6.12 8.91 4.99
C ILE A 45 -5.64 10.11 4.18
N GLY A 46 -4.94 11.05 4.80
CA GLY A 46 -4.37 12.22 4.13
C GLY A 46 -3.40 11.80 3.03
N TYR A 47 -2.49 10.87 3.35
CA TYR A 47 -1.57 10.28 2.39
C TYR A 47 -2.32 9.52 1.27
N ALA A 48 -3.21 8.59 1.63
CA ALA A 48 -3.96 7.80 0.66
C ALA A 48 -4.79 8.65 -0.31
N ARG A 49 -5.39 9.76 0.15
CA ARG A 49 -6.09 10.71 -0.72
C ARG A 49 -5.17 11.41 -1.72
N GLY A 50 -3.93 11.71 -1.30
CA GLY A 50 -2.90 12.24 -2.19
C GLY A 50 -2.56 11.25 -3.30
N GLU A 51 -2.27 10.00 -2.92
CA GLU A 51 -1.96 8.91 -3.85
C GLU A 51 -3.14 8.63 -4.80
N CYS A 52 -4.38 8.58 -4.30
CA CYS A 52 -5.58 8.41 -5.12
C CYS A 52 -5.70 9.49 -6.21
N ARG A 53 -5.38 10.75 -5.87
CA ARG A 53 -5.41 11.85 -6.84
C ARG A 53 -4.33 11.72 -7.91
N MET A 54 -3.13 11.29 -7.52
CA MET A 54 -1.99 11.17 -8.43
C MET A 54 -2.13 9.97 -9.37
N HIS A 55 -2.65 8.86 -8.86
CA HIS A 55 -2.73 7.58 -9.57
C HIS A 55 -4.13 7.25 -10.12
N HIS A 56 -5.08 8.20 -10.06
CA HIS A 56 -6.49 7.96 -10.42
C HIS A 56 -7.10 6.72 -9.73
N ALA A 57 -6.65 6.50 -8.49
CA ALA A 57 -6.99 5.34 -7.69
C ALA A 57 -8.23 5.59 -6.81
N THR A 58 -8.87 4.52 -6.36
CA THR A 58 -10.01 4.59 -5.42
C THR A 58 -9.54 4.30 -4.00
N LEU A 59 -10.06 5.04 -3.02
CA LEU A 59 -9.77 4.79 -1.60
C LEU A 59 -10.78 3.80 -1.01
N CYS A 60 -10.29 2.77 -0.34
CA CYS A 60 -11.09 1.77 0.37
C CYS A 60 -10.66 1.69 1.84
N MET A 61 -11.62 1.72 2.78
CA MET A 61 -11.33 1.46 4.19
C MET A 61 -11.41 -0.05 4.44
N ALA A 62 -10.32 -0.66 4.91
CA ALA A 62 -10.29 -2.08 5.22
C ALA A 62 -11.15 -2.39 6.46
N THR A 63 -11.94 -3.46 6.38
CA THR A 63 -12.78 -3.95 7.47
C THR A 63 -12.09 -5.04 8.30
N ALA A 64 -11.03 -5.64 7.76
CA ALA A 64 -10.15 -6.59 8.45
C ALA A 64 -8.75 -5.98 8.61
N PRO A 65 -7.94 -6.47 9.57
CA PRO A 65 -6.58 -6.00 9.73
C PRO A 65 -5.74 -6.22 8.46
N LEU A 66 -5.01 -5.19 8.05
CA LEU A 66 -4.08 -5.27 6.93
C LEU A 66 -2.78 -5.95 7.38
N VAL A 67 -2.17 -6.72 6.49
CA VAL A 67 -0.89 -7.39 6.75
C VAL A 67 0.20 -6.61 6.03
N PRO A 68 1.25 -6.15 6.73
CA PRO A 68 2.39 -5.51 6.10
C PRO A 68 3.00 -6.36 4.99
N CYS A 69 3.29 -5.77 3.84
CA CYS A 69 4.04 -6.41 2.77
C CYS A 69 5.52 -6.51 3.15
N VAL A 70 6.06 -5.45 3.75
CA VAL A 70 7.41 -5.45 4.31
C VAL A 70 7.38 -5.56 5.83
N SER A 71 8.34 -6.31 6.38
CA SER A 71 8.53 -6.34 7.83
C SER A 71 9.00 -4.98 8.32
N PHE A 72 8.33 -4.47 9.35
CA PHE A 72 8.75 -3.26 10.05
C PHE A 72 9.43 -3.55 11.39
N ALA A 73 9.82 -4.80 11.63
CA ALA A 73 10.66 -5.12 12.76
C ALA A 73 12.02 -4.40 12.61
N PRO A 74 12.69 -4.03 13.71
CA PRO A 74 14.07 -3.58 13.63
C PRO A 74 14.89 -4.60 12.84
N LEU A 75 15.60 -4.13 11.82
CA LEU A 75 16.55 -4.96 11.08
C LEU A 75 17.53 -5.57 12.08
N THR A 76 17.75 -6.87 11.96
CA THR A 76 18.85 -7.54 12.64
C THR A 76 20.18 -7.00 12.11
N ASP A 77 21.26 -7.18 12.88
CA ASP A 77 22.58 -6.73 12.44
C ASP A 77 22.99 -7.36 11.09
N ASP A 78 22.65 -8.63 10.85
CA ASP A 78 22.91 -9.31 9.57
C ASP A 78 22.18 -8.68 8.37
N GLU A 79 20.93 -8.23 8.56
CA GLU A 79 20.14 -7.59 7.50
C GLU A 79 20.65 -6.18 7.16
N ARG A 80 21.28 -5.49 8.12
CA ARG A 80 21.86 -4.15 7.90
C ARG A 80 23.12 -4.15 7.04
N VAL A 81 23.87 -5.26 7.01
CA VAL A 81 25.09 -5.36 6.20
C VAL A 81 24.78 -5.67 4.72
N ALA A 82 23.56 -6.16 4.44
CA ALA A 82 23.14 -6.60 3.11
C ALA A 82 22.30 -5.58 2.32
N ALA A 83 21.93 -4.45 2.91
CA ALA A 83 21.14 -3.37 2.31
C ALA A 83 22.02 -2.26 1.73
#